data_AF-A0A5C7MHS3-F1
#
_entry.id   AF-A0A5C7MHS3-F1
#
_cell.length_a   1.000
_cell.length_b   1.000
_cell.length_c   1.000
_cell.angle_alpha   90.00
_cell.angle_beta   90.00
_cell.angle_gamma   90.00
#
_symmetry.space_group_name_H-M   'P 1'
#
loop_
_entity.id
_entity.type
_entity.pdbx_description
1 polymer ?
#
loop_
_entity_poly.entity_id
_entity_poly.type
_entity_poly.pdbx_seq_one_letter_code
_entity_poly.pdbx_strand_id
1 'polypeptide(L)'
;GNYIFPEGFDADSNEWLEGFEKQRDEWEARYAEAERRHKMHTAQMEKFAAADAEAAARPATSGSSRSEESTGGTLASDAQLAALREKLAGNA
;
A
#
# COMPACT_ATOMS: atom_id res chain seq x y z
N GLY A 1 5.79 15.35 17.13
CA GLY A 1 5.41 16.18 15.97
C GLY A 1 4.47 17.26 16.48
N ASN A 2 4.59 18.48 15.98
CA ASN A 2 3.68 19.57 16.35
C ASN A 2 2.45 19.48 15.46
N TYR A 3 1.35 18.94 15.98
CA TYR A 3 0.08 18.89 15.23
C TYR A 3 -0.40 20.32 14.98
N ILE A 4 -0.84 20.60 13.76
CA ILE A 4 -1.37 21.89 13.36
C ILE A 4 -2.87 21.71 13.17
N PHE A 5 -3.66 22.40 14.00
CA PHE A 5 -5.10 22.44 13.86
C PHE A 5 -5.50 23.19 12.58
N PRO A 6 -6.60 22.79 11.94
CA PRO A 6 -7.08 23.51 10.77
C PRO A 6 -7.47 24.94 11.12
N GLU A 7 -7.35 25.84 10.14
CA GLU A 7 -7.76 27.23 10.29
C GLU A 7 -9.26 27.31 10.58
N GLY A 8 -9.64 28.04 11.62
CA GLY A 8 -11.03 28.11 12.07
C GLY A 8 -11.44 27.05 13.09
N PHE A 9 -10.54 26.14 13.49
CA PHE A 9 -10.80 25.21 14.59
C PHE A 9 -10.11 25.69 15.88
N ASP A 10 -10.90 25.87 16.93
CA ASP A 10 -10.41 26.22 18.25
C ASP A 10 -10.11 24.96 19.06
N ALA A 11 -8.82 24.76 19.38
CA ALA A 11 -8.35 23.59 20.11
C ALA A 11 -8.73 23.61 21.60
N ASP A 12 -9.00 24.80 22.17
CA ASP A 12 -9.34 24.92 23.59
C ASP A 12 -10.81 24.55 23.83
N SER A 13 -11.71 24.98 22.93
CA SER A 13 -13.14 24.60 22.97
C SER A 13 -13.45 23.30 22.21
N ASN A 14 -12.54 22.84 21.36
CA ASN A 14 -12.72 21.71 20.46
C ASN A 14 -13.91 21.91 19.49
N GLU A 15 -14.13 23.15 19.06
CA GLU A 15 -15.20 23.56 18.16
C GLU A 15 -14.68 24.34 16.93
N TRP A 16 -15.49 24.36 15.88
CA TRP A 16 -15.26 25.23 14.72
C TRP A 16 -15.82 26.62 15.00
N LEU A 17 -15.04 27.65 14.65
CA LEU A 17 -15.46 29.04 14.71
C LEU A 17 -16.53 29.33 13.64
N GLU A 18 -17.47 30.21 13.98
CA GLU A 18 -18.52 30.66 13.06
C GLU A 18 -17.92 31.34 11.81
N GLY A 19 -18.45 31.04 10.62
CA GLY A 19 -17.96 31.57 9.35
C GLY A 19 -16.84 30.74 8.70
N PHE A 20 -16.40 29.65 9.33
CA PHE A 20 -15.41 28.71 8.79
C PHE A 20 -16.04 27.40 8.27
N GLU A 21 -17.34 27.41 7.92
CA GLU A 21 -18.05 26.20 7.48
C GLU A 21 -17.41 25.59 6.24
N LYS A 22 -16.93 26.42 5.31
CA LYS A 22 -16.24 25.94 4.12
C LYS A 22 -14.93 25.22 4.47
N GLN A 23 -14.13 25.78 5.38
CA GLN A 23 -12.88 25.18 5.81
C GLN A 23 -13.13 23.87 6.58
N ARG A 24 -14.20 23.83 7.39
CA ARG A 24 -14.68 22.61 8.03
C ARG A 24 -15.00 21.53 7.00
N ASP A 25 -15.87 21.84 6.05
CA ASP A 25 -16.34 20.86 5.07
C ASP A 25 -15.16 20.33 4.22
N GLU A 26 -14.21 21.19 3.83
CA GLU A 26 -12.99 20.78 3.12
C GLU A 26 -12.08 19.89 3.98
N TRP A 27 -11.91 20.22 5.26
CA TRP A 27 -11.11 19.43 6.19
C TRP A 27 -11.75 18.06 6.45
N GLU A 28 -13.06 18.02 6.68
CA GLU A 28 -13.82 16.78 6.91
C GLU A 28 -13.79 15.89 5.66
N ALA A 29 -13.93 16.45 4.46
CA ALA A 29 -13.83 15.70 3.22
C ALA A 29 -12.44 15.06 3.03
N ARG A 30 -11.37 15.82 3.33
CA ARG A 30 -10.00 15.30 3.29
C ARG A 30 -9.78 14.20 4.32
N TYR A 31 -10.32 14.37 5.52
CA TYR A 31 -10.22 13.37 6.58
C TYR A 31 -10.95 12.08 6.19
N ALA A 32 -12.18 12.17 5.68
CA ALA A 32 -12.95 11.03 5.20
C ALA A 32 -12.23 10.26 4.08
N GLU A 33 -11.63 10.97 3.12
CA GLU A 33 -10.84 10.35 2.05
C GLU A 33 -9.57 9.68 2.59
N ALA A 34 -8.88 10.31 3.55
CA ALA A 34 -7.72 9.71 4.21
C ALA A 34 -8.10 8.43 4.97
N GLU A 35 -9.21 8.46 5.72
CA GLU A 35 -9.73 7.31 6.43
C GLU A 35 -10.13 6.18 5.48
N ARG A 36 -10.77 6.50 4.35
CA ARG A 36 -11.09 5.54 3.28
C ARG A 36 -9.83 4.86 2.74
N ARG A 37 -8.79 5.63 2.44
CA ARG A 37 -7.49 5.09 1.97
C ARG A 37 -6.83 4.22 3.02
N HIS A 38 -6.86 4.64 4.28
CA HIS A 38 -6.31 3.87 5.38
C HIS A 38 -7.04 2.52 5.51
N LYS A 39 -8.37 2.51 5.51
CA LYS A 39 -9.19 1.28 5.54
C LYS A 39 -8.85 0.34 4.37
N MET A 40 -8.70 0.88 3.16
CA MET A 40 -8.27 0.08 2.00
C MET A 40 -6.88 -0.52 2.17
N HIS A 41 -5.94 0.26 2.70
CA HIS A 41 -4.58 -0.21 2.97
C HIS A 41 -4.56 -1.28 4.07
N THR A 42 -5.32 -1.10 5.15
CA THR A 42 -5.49 -2.12 6.20
C THR A 42 -6.04 -3.42 5.61
N ALA A 43 -7.10 -3.35 4.80
CA ALA A 43 -7.66 -4.53 4.14
C ALA A 43 -6.65 -5.20 3.19
N GLN A 44 -5.82 -4.40 2.51
CA GLN A 44 -4.73 -4.94 1.70
C GLN A 44 -3.73 -5.70 2.58
N MET A 45 -3.26 -5.13 3.69
CA MET A 45 -2.33 -5.78 4.60
C MET A 45 -2.90 -7.06 5.21
N GLU A 46 -4.17 -7.06 5.61
CA GLU A 46 -4.85 -8.25 6.12
C GLU A 46 -4.92 -9.35 5.06
N LYS A 47 -5.21 -9.01 3.81
CA LYS A 47 -5.21 -9.97 2.70
C LYS A 47 -3.82 -10.59 2.49
N PHE A 48 -2.76 -9.80 2.56
CA PHE A 48 -1.39 -10.30 2.45
C PHE A 48 -1.01 -11.18 3.65
N ALA A 49 -1.37 -10.77 4.87
CA ALA A 49 -1.13 -11.58 6.07
C ALA A 49 -1.86 -12.93 6.02
N ALA A 50 -3.11 -12.95 5.51
CA ALA A 50 -3.87 -14.18 5.32
C ALA A 50 -3.24 -15.11 4.26
N ALA A 51 -2.77 -14.56 3.14
CA ALA A 51 -2.10 -15.33 2.09
C ALA A 51 -0.77 -15.92 2.59
N ASP A 52 -0.01 -15.17 3.39
CA ASP A 52 1.24 -15.64 4.00
C ASP A 52 0.95 -16.75 5.02
N ALA A 53 -0.08 -16.60 5.85
CA ALA A 53 -0.52 -17.65 6.78
C ALA A 53 -0.99 -18.93 6.04
N GLU A 54 -1.70 -18.79 4.92
CA GLU A 54 -2.08 -19.94 4.08
C GLU A 54 -0.84 -20.63 3.49
N ALA A 55 0.12 -19.86 2.98
CA ALA A 55 1.38 -20.39 2.45
C ALA A 55 2.19 -21.12 3.54
N ALA A 56 2.25 -20.57 4.75
CA ALA A 56 2.93 -21.18 5.89
C ALA A 56 2.23 -22.43 6.43
N ALA A 57 0.90 -22.50 6.35
CA ALA A 57 0.10 -23.64 6.80
C ALA A 57 0.05 -24.80 5.78
N ARG A 58 0.42 -24.56 4.52
CA ARG A 58 0.54 -25.63 3.51
C ARG A 58 1.66 -26.59 3.93
N PRO A 59 1.37 -27.88 4.15
CA PRO A 59 2.42 -28.86 4.43
C PRO A 59 3.41 -28.87 3.27
N ALA A 60 4.71 -28.89 3.58
CA ALA A 60 5.79 -28.96 2.60
C ALA A 60 5.77 -30.32 1.86
N THR A 61 4.78 -30.55 1.01
CA THR A 61 4.68 -31.76 0.19
C THR A 61 4.62 -31.36 -1.27
N SER A 62 5.82 -31.37 -1.86
CA SER A 62 6.16 -31.43 -3.28
C SER A 62 6.75 -30.14 -3.87
N GLY A 63 8.09 -30.10 -3.91
CA GLY A 63 8.84 -29.08 -4.65
C GLY A 63 10.17 -28.73 -3.99
N SER A 64 11.15 -29.64 -4.05
CA SER A 64 12.55 -29.40 -3.71
C SER A 64 13.07 -28.08 -4.31
N SER A 65 13.55 -27.15 -3.47
CA SER A 65 14.92 -26.60 -3.50
C SER A 65 15.10 -25.52 -2.43
N ARG A 66 16.09 -25.78 -1.57
CA ARG A 66 16.64 -24.88 -0.56
C ARG A 66 17.55 -23.86 -1.25
N SER A 67 17.26 -22.57 -1.11
CA SER A 67 18.25 -21.49 -1.21
C SER A 67 17.81 -20.32 -0.33
N GLU A 68 18.50 -20.15 0.79
CA GLU A 68 18.57 -18.91 1.54
C GLU A 68 19.39 -17.91 0.68
N GLU A 69 18.80 -16.82 0.18
CA GLU A 69 19.55 -15.56 -0.03
C GLU A 69 18.59 -14.39 -0.22
N SER A 70 18.70 -13.40 0.65
CA SER A 70 18.13 -12.08 0.44
C SER A 70 18.96 -11.33 -0.59
N THR A 71 18.68 -11.47 -1.89
CA THR A 71 19.27 -10.64 -2.96
C THR A 71 18.34 -10.48 -4.17
N GLY A 72 17.63 -9.34 -4.21
CA GLY A 72 17.26 -8.66 -5.47
C GLY A 72 16.18 -9.29 -6.37
N GLY A 73 14.95 -8.77 -6.28
CA GLY A 73 13.86 -9.01 -7.23
C GLY A 73 14.12 -8.47 -8.65
N THR A 74 15.13 -8.99 -9.35
CA THR A 74 15.46 -8.55 -10.72
C THR A 74 15.80 -9.68 -11.69
N LEU A 75 16.13 -10.91 -11.27
CA LEU A 75 16.51 -11.96 -12.24
C LEU A 75 15.34 -12.63 -12.96
N ALA A 76 14.17 -12.79 -12.31
CA ALA A 76 12.99 -13.38 -12.97
C ALA A 76 12.44 -12.47 -14.07
N SER A 77 12.36 -11.16 -13.81
CA SER A 77 11.90 -10.17 -14.80
C SER A 77 12.94 -9.91 -15.90
N ASP A 78 14.24 -9.93 -15.59
CA ASP A 78 15.30 -9.69 -16.58
C ASP A 78 15.45 -10.85 -17.58
N ALA A 79 15.32 -12.10 -17.11
CA ALA A 79 15.28 -13.27 -18.00
C ALA A 79 14.04 -13.27 -18.93
N GLN A 80 12.87 -12.85 -18.42
CA GLN A 80 11.68 -12.71 -19.25
C GLN A 80 11.80 -11.57 -20.29
N LEU A 81 12.48 -10.47 -19.94
CA LEU A 81 12.78 -9.36 -20.86
C LEU A 81 13.82 -9.76 -21.93
N ALA A 82 14.83 -10.54 -21.55
CA ALA A 82 15.83 -11.07 -22.48
C ALA A 82 15.19 -12.00 -23.53
N ALA A 83 14.32 -12.91 -23.11
CA ALA A 83 13.57 -13.79 -24.01
C ALA A 83 12.66 -13.01 -24.97
N LEU A 84 12.06 -11.90 -24.51
CA LEU A 84 11.22 -11.05 -25.36
C LEU A 84 12.05 -10.28 -26.41
N ARG A 85 13.25 -9.81 -26.03
CA ARG A 85 14.18 -9.12 -26.93
C ARG A 85 14.73 -10.05 -28.00
N GLU A 86 15.08 -11.28 -27.65
CA GLU A 86 15.54 -12.29 -28.63
C GLU A 86 14.45 -12.58 -29.67
N LYS A 87 13.19 -12.75 -29.22
CA LYS A 87 12.05 -12.97 -30.13
C LYS A 87 11.81 -11.79 -31.08
N LEU A 88 12.07 -10.56 -30.65
CA LEU A 88 11.89 -9.36 -31.48
C LEU A 88 13.09 -9.12 -32.42
N ALA A 89 14.31 -9.39 -31.96
CA ALA A 89 15.53 -9.28 -32.75
C ALA A 89 15.66 -10.39 -33.81
N GLY A 90 15.03 -11.55 -33.61
CA GLY A 90 14.95 -12.64 -34.58
C GLY A 90 13.80 -12.55 -35.59
N ASN A 91 13.00 -11.47 -35.57
CA ASN A 91 11.88 -11.26 -36.51
C ASN A 91 12.11 -10.03 -37.41
N ALA A 92 13.37 -9.73 -37.71
CA ALA A 92 13.81 -8.77 -38.73
C ALA A 92 14.57 -9.51 -39.84
#